data_AF-A0A7K4KFF2-F1
#
_entry.id   AF-A0A7K4KFF2-F1
#
_cell.length_a   1.000
_cell.length_b   1.000
_cell.length_c   1.000
_cell.angle_alpha   90.00
_cell.angle_beta   90.00
_cell.angle_gamma   90.00
#
_symmetry.space_group_name_H-M   'P 1'
#
loop_
_entity.id
_entity.type
_entity.pdbx_description
1 polymer ?
#
loop_
_entity_poly.entity_id
_entity_poly.type
_entity_poly.pdbx_seq_one_letter_code
_entity_poly.pdbx_strand_id
1 'polypeptide(L)' 'MFEPLKETIALLKTYGEEMPEEIHQQLHDLPEQWNNTKKLSFQVKQNVAPLQANEVNILRRKCQ' A
#
# COMPACT_ATOMS: atom_id res chain seq x y z
N MET A 1 3.78 -0.08 -9.10
CA MET A 1 3.13 1.17 -8.63
C MET A 1 4.05 2.37 -8.80
N PHE A 2 5.32 2.29 -8.40
CA PHE A 2 6.26 3.43 -8.48
C PHE A 2 7.01 3.59 -9.81
N GLU A 3 6.92 2.61 -10.71
CA GLU A 3 7.60 2.65 -12.01
C GLU A 3 7.21 3.87 -12.87
N PRO A 4 5.91 4.24 -13.00
CA PRO A 4 5.51 5.43 -13.76
C PRO A 4 6.10 6.74 -13.22
N LEU A 5 6.39 6.80 -11.91
CA LEU A 5 7.02 7.98 -11.30
C LEU A 5 8.50 8.08 -11.70
N LYS A 6 9.20 6.94 -11.75
CA LYS A 6 10.59 6.91 -12.25
C LYS A 6 10.66 7.31 -13.72
N GLU A 7 9.73 6.81 -14.53
CA GLU A 7 9.61 7.16 -15.94
C GLU A 7 9.35 8.66 -16.14
N THR A 8 8.46 9.24 -15.33
CA THR A 8 8.19 10.70 -15.37
C THR A 8 9.42 11.52 -15.00
N ILE A 9 10.17 11.12 -13.97
CA ILE A 9 11.39 11.83 -13.58
C ILE A 9 12.47 11.71 -14.66
N ALA A 10 12.63 10.52 -15.26
CA ALA A 10 13.55 10.34 -16.38
C ALA A 10 13.16 11.23 -17.56
N LEU A 11 11.86 11.35 -17.86
CA LEU A 11 11.35 12.24 -18.90
C LEU A 11 11.64 13.71 -18.57
N LEU A 12 11.33 14.19 -17.36
CA LEU A 12 11.60 15.57 -16.93
C LEU A 12 13.09 15.91 -17.04
N LYS A 13 13.97 14.96 -16.70
CA LYS A 13 15.41 15.11 -16.87
C LYS A 13 15.81 15.31 -18.33
N THR A 14 15.12 14.69 -19.29
CA THR A 14 15.35 14.96 -20.74
C THR A 14 14.95 16.37 -21.17
N TYR A 15 14.04 17.01 -20.43
CA TYR A 15 13.62 18.40 -20.65
C TYR A 15 14.47 19.42 -19.87
N GLY A 16 15.48 18.97 -19.11
CA GLY A 16 16.36 19.84 -18.32
C GLY A 16 15.85 20.16 -16.91
N GLU A 17 14.72 19.57 -16.50
CA GLU A 17 14.18 19.71 -15.15
C GLU A 17 14.77 18.62 -14.24
N GLU A 18 15.60 19.03 -13.28
CA GLU A 18 16.17 18.13 -12.27
C GLU A 18 15.36 18.17 -10.98
N MET A 19 14.95 17.00 -10.51
CA MET A 19 14.18 16.90 -9.27
C MET A 19 15.12 17.02 -8.05
N PRO A 20 14.64 17.57 -6.93
CA PRO A 20 15.40 17.60 -5.70
C PRO A 20 15.80 16.19 -5.23
N GLU A 21 16.96 16.07 -4.58
CA GLU A 21 17.48 14.81 -4.02
C GLU A 21 16.49 14.14 -3.05
N GLU A 22 15.72 14.94 -2.32
CA GLU A 22 14.67 14.45 -1.43
C GLU A 22 13.65 13.57 -2.16
N ILE A 23 13.27 13.93 -3.40
CA ILE A 23 12.32 13.15 -4.20
C ILE A 23 12.93 11.83 -4.64
N HIS A 24 14.22 11.82 -4.95
CA HIS A 24 14.95 10.59 -5.27
C HIS A 24 15.02 9.65 -4.06
N GLN A 25 15.31 10.19 -2.87
CA GLN A 25 15.32 9.44 -1.62
C GLN A 25 13.93 8.87 -1.29
N GLN A 26 12.88 9.69 -1.40
CA GLN A 26 11.50 9.23 -1.17
C GLN A 26 11.12 8.10 -2.14
N LEU A 27 11.45 8.20 -3.42
CA LEU A 27 11.17 7.15 -4.40
C LEU A 27 11.92 5.85 -4.12
N HIS A 28 13.11 5.93 -3.53
CA HIS A 28 13.86 4.77 -3.10
C HIS A 28 13.18 4.06 -1.90
N ASP A 29 12.66 4.83 -0.94
CA ASP A 29 12.16 4.29 0.33
C ASP A 29 10.68 3.85 0.28
N LEU A 30 9.88 4.48 -0.59
CA LEU A 30 8.45 4.21 -0.76
C LEU A 30 8.09 2.73 -1.02
N PRO A 31 8.82 1.98 -1.87
CA PRO A 31 8.56 0.55 -2.08
C PRO A 31 8.65 -0.29 -0.80
N GLU A 32 9.61 0.00 0.08
CA GLU A 32 9.77 -0.71 1.34
C GLU A 32 8.62 -0.39 2.30
N GLN A 33 8.33 0.90 2.48
CA GLN A 33 7.22 1.35 3.33
C GLN A 33 5.89 0.74 2.86
N TRP A 34 5.62 0.75 1.56
CA TRP A 34 4.43 0.12 0.97
C TRP A 34 4.35 -1.38 1.26
N ASN A 35 5.47 -2.09 1.17
CA ASN A 35 5.50 -3.51 1.51
C ASN A 35 5.18 -3.76 2.98
N ASN A 36 5.68 -2.92 3.89
CA ASN A 36 5.38 -3.02 5.31
C ASN A 36 3.89 -2.73 5.59
N THR A 37 3.32 -1.70 4.97
CA THR A 37 1.88 -1.40 5.06
C THR A 37 1.02 -2.55 4.55
N LYS A 38 1.38 -3.16 3.42
CA LYS A 38 0.67 -4.35 2.89
C LYS A 38 0.73 -5.53 3.85
N LYS A 39 1.90 -5.80 4.45
CA LYS A 39 2.06 -6.87 5.44
C LYS A 39 1.14 -6.64 6.64
N LEU A 40 1.13 -5.41 7.19
CA LEU A 40 0.27 -5.06 8.30
C LEU A 40 -1.21 -5.20 7.94
N SER A 41 -1.63 -4.68 6.78
CA SER A 41 -3.01 -4.84 6.28
C SER A 41 -3.43 -6.30 6.20
N PHE A 42 -2.55 -7.16 5.68
CA PHE A 42 -2.80 -8.60 5.59
C PHE A 42 -2.89 -9.27 6.96
N GLN A 43 -2.01 -8.92 7.91
CA GLN A 43 -2.05 -9.41 9.28
C GLN A 43 -3.36 -9.02 9.98
N VAL A 44 -3.75 -7.74 9.88
CA VAL A 44 -5.02 -7.26 10.44
C VAL A 44 -6.20 -8.01 9.83
N LYS A 45 -6.21 -8.20 8.50
CA LYS A 45 -7.25 -8.98 7.83
C LYS A 45 -7.35 -10.42 8.37
N GLN A 46 -6.22 -11.10 8.55
CA GLN A 46 -6.20 -12.44 9.13
C GLN A 46 -6.72 -12.46 10.57
N ASN A 47 -6.34 -11.48 11.39
CA ASN A 47 -6.78 -11.39 12.79
C ASN A 47 -8.28 -11.09 12.91
N VAL A 48 -8.83 -10.29 11.99
CA VAL A 48 -10.24 -9.85 12.03
C VAL A 48 -11.18 -10.88 11.37
N ALA A 49 -10.69 -11.72 10.45
CA ALA A 49 -11.48 -12.75 9.78
C ALA A 49 -12.31 -13.66 10.73
N PRO A 50 -11.76 -14.25 11.82
CA PRO A 50 -12.55 -15.07 12.73
C PRO A 50 -13.62 -14.27 13.49
N LEU A 51 -13.33 -13.01 13.83
CA LEU A 51 -14.30 -12.12 14.48
C LEU A 51 -15.48 -11.82 13.56
N GLN A 52 -15.20 -11.49 12.30
CA GLN A 52 -16.22 -11.30 11.27
C GLN A 52 -17.06 -12.56 11.05
N ALA A 53 -16.43 -13.74 11.00
CA ALA A 53 -17.14 -15.01 10.88
C ALA A 53 -18.07 -15.27 12.08
N ASN A 54 -17.63 -14.93 13.29
CA ASN A 54 -18.45 -15.05 14.50
C ASN A 54 -19.68 -14.13 14.44
N GLU A 55 -19.50 -12.85 14.09
CA GLU A 55 -20.61 -11.91 13.94
C GLU A 55 -21.63 -12.38 12.89
N VAL A 56 -21.14 -12.86 11.74
CA VAL A 56 -22.01 -13.43 10.69
C VAL A 56 -22.79 -14.64 11.21
N ASN A 57 -22.16 -15.53 11.99
CA ASN A 57 -22.84 -16.68 12.59
C ASN A 57 -23.92 -16.26 13.60
N ILE A 58 -23.67 -15.25 14.42
CA ILE A 58 -24.66 -14.72 15.36
C ILE A 58 -25.88 -14.16 14.61
N LEU A 59 -25.64 -13.36 13.56
CA LEU A 59 -26.72 -12.82 12.73
C LEU A 59 -27.54 -13.94 12.09
N ARG A 60 -26.89 -14.95 11.53
CA ARG A 60 -27.57 -16.12 10.94
C ARG A 60 -28.49 -16.82 11.95
N ARG A 61 -28.01 -17.02 13.19
CA ARG A 61 -28.81 -17.64 14.26
C ARG A 61 -30.02 -16.80 14.67
N LYS A 62 -29.92 -15.46 14.62
CA LYS A 62 -31.03 -14.55 14.95
C LYS A 62 -32.09 -14.47 13.87
N CYS A 63 -31.75 -14.81 12.63
CA CYS A 63 -32.66 -14.83 11.48
C CYS A 63 -33.30 -16.20 11.23
N GLN A 64 -32.92 -17.24 11.99
CA GLN A 64 -33.66 -18.49 12.10
C GLN A 64 -34.67 -18.38 13.23
#